data_AF-A0A9P0M1A6-F1
#
_entry.id   AF-A0A9P0M1A6-F1
#
_cell.length_a   1.000
_cell.length_b   1.000
_cell.length_c   1.000
_cell.angle_alpha   90.00
_cell.angle_beta   90.00
_cell.angle_gamma   90.00
#
_symmetry.space_group_name_H-M   'P 1'
#
loop_
_entity.id
_entity.type
_entity.pdbx_description
1 polymer ?
#
loop_
_entity_poly.entity_id
_entity_poly.type
_entity_poly.pdbx_seq_one_letter_code
_entity_poly.pdbx_strand_id
1 'polypeptide(L)'
;MFMQIFTTPSSVRFETEPPQFQMELINLQCDTILKDRYYHYNSDLISFYQGVKQQHFPKILALALETCSMLGTTCFCEQMFSLMN
;
A
#
# COMPACT_ATOMS: atom_id res chain seq x y z
N MET A 1 3.43 13.03 3.30
CA MET A 1 1.94 13.16 3.23
C MET A 1 1.42 11.75 3.06
N PHE A 2 0.76 11.15 4.06
CA PHE A 2 0.43 9.72 4.07
C PHE A 2 -0.34 9.22 2.83
N MET A 3 -1.10 10.12 2.19
CA MET A 3 -1.73 9.89 0.90
C MET A 3 -0.77 9.47 -0.23
N GLN A 4 0.50 9.90 -0.22
CA GLN A 4 1.47 9.55 -1.27
C GLN A 4 1.98 8.11 -1.13
N ILE A 5 2.16 7.64 0.12
CA ILE A 5 2.42 6.22 0.38
C ILE A 5 1.21 5.40 -0.06
N PHE A 6 -0.02 5.88 0.18
CA PHE A 6 -1.22 5.17 -0.24
C PHE A 6 -1.40 5.11 -1.77
N THR A 7 -1.21 6.24 -2.45
CA THR A 7 -1.51 6.36 -3.89
C THR A 7 -0.38 5.89 -4.78
N THR A 8 0.88 6.04 -4.34
CA THR A 8 2.08 5.76 -5.16
C THR A 8 3.20 5.08 -4.34
N PRO A 9 2.92 3.94 -3.68
CA PRO A 9 3.85 3.33 -2.74
C PRO A 9 5.20 2.89 -3.37
N SER A 10 5.18 2.60 -4.67
CA SER A 10 6.34 2.17 -5.46
C SER A 10 7.20 3.32 -6.02
N SER A 11 6.73 4.57 -5.92
CA SER A 11 7.44 5.77 -6.40
C SER A 11 7.69 6.82 -5.31
N VAL A 12 7.11 6.65 -4.12
CA VAL A 12 7.31 7.59 -3.01
C VAL A 12 8.76 7.57 -2.54
N ARG A 13 9.31 8.75 -2.23
CA ARG A 13 10.68 8.86 -1.68
C ARG A 13 10.67 8.37 -0.24
N PHE A 14 11.15 7.15 0.00
CA PHE A 14 11.19 6.56 1.34
C PHE A 14 12.01 7.41 2.32
N GLU A 15 13.06 8.09 1.86
CA GLU A 15 13.97 8.93 2.65
C GLU A 15 13.25 10.06 3.39
N THR A 16 12.16 10.56 2.81
CA THR A 16 11.36 11.68 3.35
C THR A 16 10.18 11.21 4.18
N GLU A 17 9.90 9.91 4.17
CA GLU A 17 8.79 9.32 4.92
C GLU A 17 9.23 8.88 6.32
N PRO A 18 8.28 8.74 7.27
CA PRO A 18 8.62 8.39 8.64
C PRO A 18 9.41 7.07 8.75
N PRO A 19 10.41 6.97 9.65
CA PRO A 19 11.31 5.82 9.78
C PRO A 19 10.60 4.47 9.86
N GLN A 20 9.41 4.45 10.47
CA GLN A 20 8.62 3.23 10.60
C GLN A 20 8.20 2.62 9.25
N PHE A 21 8.05 3.42 8.19
CA PHE A 21 7.63 2.95 6.86
C PHE A 21 8.81 2.71 5.92
N GLN A 22 9.99 3.31 6.19
CA GLN A 22 11.11 3.31 5.25
C GLN A 22 11.55 1.91 4.83
N MET A 23 11.68 0.98 5.79
CA MET A 23 12.07 -0.40 5.49
C MET A 23 11.03 -1.14 4.64
N GLU A 24 9.74 -0.96 4.92
CA GLU A 24 8.67 -1.58 4.13
C GLU A 24 8.60 -0.97 2.73
N LEU A 25 8.81 0.35 2.59
CA LEU A 25 8.86 1.04 1.31
C LEU A 25 10.04 0.57 0.46
N ILE A 26 11.22 0.41 1.06
CA ILE A 26 12.40 -0.13 0.36
C ILE A 26 12.10 -1.55 -0.13
N ASN A 27 11.61 -2.42 0.74
CA ASN A 27 11.26 -3.80 0.37
C ASN A 27 10.22 -3.84 -0.76
N LEU A 28 9.21 -2.97 -0.70
CA LEU A 28 8.15 -2.89 -1.69
C LEU A 28 8.67 -2.36 -3.04
N GLN A 29 9.59 -1.40 -3.02
CA GLN A 29 10.21 -0.85 -4.22
C GLN A 29 11.23 -1.80 -4.86
N CYS A 30 11.79 -2.71 -4.08
CA CYS A 30 12.65 -3.80 -4.54
C CYS A 30 11.87 -5.02 -5.04
N ASP A 31 10.59 -5.17 -4.66
CA ASP A 31 9.73 -6.26 -5.13
C ASP A 31 9.28 -6.01 -6.58
N THR A 32 10.01 -6.61 -7.53
CA THR A 32 9.73 -6.47 -8.97
C THR A 32 8.40 -7.09 -9.37
N ILE A 33 7.91 -8.10 -8.66
CA ILE A 33 6.63 -8.76 -8.95
C ILE A 33 5.46 -7.84 -8.59
N LEU A 34 5.53 -7.21 -7.41
CA LEU A 34 4.54 -6.23 -6.98
C LEU A 34 4.56 -4.97 -7.86
N LYS A 35 5.76 -4.52 -8.26
CA LYS A 35 5.92 -3.41 -9.21
C LYS A 35 5.31 -3.72 -10.57
N ASP A 36 5.60 -4.87 -11.15
CA ASP A 36 5.03 -5.26 -12.45
C ASP A 36 3.51 -5.38 -12.36
N ARG A 37 2.98 -5.93 -11.25
CA ARG A 37 1.53 -6.00 -11.04
C ARG A 37 0.86 -4.62 -11.03
N TYR A 38 1.51 -3.62 -10.43
CA TYR A 38 1.00 -2.26 -10.36
C TYR A 38 1.13 -1.52 -11.71
N TYR A 39 2.33 -1.47 -12.27
CA TYR A 39 2.63 -0.65 -13.44
C TYR A 39 2.27 -1.30 -14.78
N HIS A 40 2.43 -2.62 -14.90
CA HIS A 40 2.26 -3.32 -16.18
C HIS A 40 0.80 -3.71 -16.44
N TYR A 41 0.02 -3.98 -15.38
CA TYR A 41 -1.36 -4.45 -15.51
C TYR A 41 -2.42 -3.36 -15.32
N ASN A 42 -2.03 -2.08 -15.14
CA ASN A 42 -2.95 -0.98 -14.77
C ASN A 42 -3.89 -1.39 -13.61
N SER A 43 -3.34 -2.09 -12.63
CA SER A 43 -4.13 -2.57 -11.49
C SER A 43 -4.58 -1.38 -10.66
N ASP A 44 -5.86 -1.36 -10.28
CA ASP A 44 -6.38 -0.38 -9.35
C ASP A 44 -5.74 -0.55 -7.96
N LEU A 45 -5.84 0.49 -7.12
CA LEU A 45 -5.22 0.49 -5.79
C LEU A 45 -5.66 -0.70 -4.92
N ILE A 46 -6.90 -1.16 -5.07
CA ILE A 46 -7.40 -2.30 -4.29
C ILE A 46 -6.66 -3.55 -4.74
N SER A 47 -6.69 -3.89 -6.03
CA SER A 47 -5.99 -5.06 -6.59
C SER A 47 -4.50 -5.06 -6.26
N PHE A 48 -3.87 -3.89 -6.20
CA PHE A 48 -2.50 -3.75 -5.71
C PHE A 48 -2.38 -4.21 -4.25
N TYR A 49 -3.16 -3.62 -3.34
CA TYR A 49 -3.12 -3.96 -1.93
C TYR A 49 -3.52 -5.42 -1.66
N GLN A 50 -4.37 -6.03 -2.49
CA GLN A 50 -4.66 -7.47 -2.41
C GLN A 50 -3.43 -8.35 -2.67
N GLY A 51 -2.46 -7.86 -3.45
CA GLY A 51 -1.19 -8.54 -3.68
C GLY A 51 -0.15 -8.32 -2.58
N VAL A 52 -0.36 -7.34 -1.70
CA VAL A 52 0.58 -6.97 -0.64
C VAL A 52 0.39 -7.92 0.54
N LYS A 53 1.43 -8.69 0.87
CA LYS A 53 1.36 -9.67 1.96
C LYS A 53 1.49 -8.99 3.32
N GLN A 54 0.49 -9.16 4.18
CA GLN A 54 0.47 -8.61 5.55
C GLN A 54 1.69 -8.97 6.40
N GLN A 55 2.25 -10.16 6.21
CA GLN A 55 3.46 -10.59 6.91
C GLN A 55 4.71 -9.76 6.57
N HIS A 56 4.75 -9.15 5.39
CA HIS A 56 5.91 -8.39 4.90
C HIS A 56 5.72 -6.88 4.94
N PHE A 57 4.47 -6.40 4.83
CA PHE A 57 4.14 -4.98 4.73
C PHE A 57 3.01 -4.54 5.69
N PRO A 58 3.09 -4.90 7.00
CA PRO A 58 1.99 -4.66 7.93
C PRO A 58 1.70 -3.16 8.15
N LYS A 59 2.71 -2.28 8.14
CA LYS A 59 2.50 -0.86 8.39
C LYS A 59 1.93 -0.15 7.17
N ILE A 60 2.40 -0.51 5.97
CA ILE A 60 1.85 0.02 4.71
C ILE A 60 0.36 -0.35 4.57
N LEU A 61 -0.02 -1.58 4.91
CA LEU A 61 -1.42 -2.00 4.90
C LEU A 61 -2.26 -1.28 5.97
N ALA A 62 -1.74 -1.16 7.19
CA ALA A 62 -2.41 -0.40 8.25
C ALA A 62 -2.66 1.07 7.83
N LEU A 63 -1.67 1.71 7.21
CA LEU A 63 -1.81 3.07 6.68
C LEU A 63 -2.85 3.15 5.57
N ALA A 64 -2.87 2.17 4.66
CA ALA A 64 -3.85 2.13 3.60
C ALA A 64 -5.27 2.06 4.17
N LEU A 65 -5.50 1.21 5.16
CA LEU A 65 -6.80 1.10 5.85
C LEU A 65 -7.20 2.36 6.58
N GLU A 66 -6.27 2.97 7.32
CA GLU A 66 -6.51 4.23 8.02
C GLU A 66 -6.92 5.32 7.01
N THR A 67 -6.17 5.43 5.91
CA THR A 67 -6.45 6.39 4.83
C THR A 67 -7.83 6.12 4.22
N CYS A 68 -8.21 4.86 4.02
CA CYS A 68 -9.51 4.50 3.42
C CYS A 68 -10.68 4.75 4.36
N SER A 69 -10.48 4.46 5.64
CA SER A 69 -11.44 4.75 6.71
C SER A 69 -11.68 6.27 6.81
N MET A 70 -10.63 7.08 6.62
CA MET A 70 -10.73 8.54 6.58
C MET A 70 -11.42 9.06 5.31
N LEU A 71 -11.29 8.37 4.17
CA LEU A 71 -11.91 8.77 2.90
C LEU A 71 -13.41 8.41 2.81
N GLY A 72 -13.95 7.67 3.77
CA GLY A 72 -15.41 7.47 3.92
C GLY A 72 -16.06 6.58 2.87
N THR A 73 -15.29 5.92 2.01
CA THR A 73 -15.81 4.99 1.01
C THR A 73 -16.02 3.61 1.63
N THR A 74 -17.26 3.30 2.01
CA THR A 74 -17.64 2.03 2.67
C THR A 74 -17.21 0.79 1.89
N CYS A 75 -17.38 0.78 0.56
CA CYS A 75 -17.00 -0.37 -0.27
C CYS A 75 -15.47 -0.61 -0.34
N PHE A 76 -14.68 0.46 -0.29
CA PHE A 76 -13.22 0.34 -0.30
C PHE A 76 -12.72 -0.21 1.05
N CYS A 77 -13.31 0.25 2.15
CA CYS A 77 -12.95 -0.21 3.49
C CYS A 77 -13.20 -1.71 3.65
N GLU A 78 -14.36 -2.23 3.23
CA GLU A 78 -14.70 -3.66 3.31
C GLU A 78 -13.72 -4.55 2.54
N GLN A 79 -13.32 -4.14 1.34
CA GLN A 79 -12.35 -4.87 0.52
C GLN A 79 -10.95 -4.84 1.13
N MET A 80 -10.56 -3.73 1.76
CA MET A 80 -9.27 -3.63 2.45
C MET A 80 -9.24 -4.41 3.77
N PHE A 81 -10.33 -4.43 4.54
CA PHE A 81 -10.39 -5.20 5.77
C PHE A 81 -10.28 -6.70 5.51
N SER A 82 -10.78 -7.16 4.36
CA SER A 82 -10.63 -8.55 3.91
C SER A 82 -9.18 -8.96 3.67
N LEU A 83 -8.24 -8.01 3.56
CA LEU A 83 -6.81 -8.27 3.36
C LEU A 83 -6.01 -8.46 4.64
N MET A 84 -6.63 -8.21 5.80
CA MET A 84 -6.00 -8.38 7.12
C MET A 84 -6.35 -9.70 7.82
N ASN A 85 -7.29 -10.48 7.26
CA ASN A 85 -7.71 -11.79 7.76
C ASN A 85 -6.92 -12.90 7.09
#